data_AF-A0A8D2E091-F1
#
_entry.id   AF-A0A8D2E091-F1
#
_cell.length_a   1.000
_cell.length_b   1.000
_cell.length_c   1.000
_cell.angle_alpha   90.00
_cell.angle_beta   90.00
_cell.angle_gamma   90.00
#
_symmetry.space_group_name_H-M   'P 1'
#
loop_
_entity.id
_entity.type
_entity.pdbx_description
1 polymer ?
#
loop_
_entity_poly.entity_id
_entity_poly.type
_entity_poly.pdbx_seq_one_letter_code
_entity_poly.pdbx_strand_id
1 'polypeptide(L)'
;MNPQSQGFSESPRKRCCRQRLLLVLLGMLTTALWAGLLTLLLLWHWDTMRTLRQLEVSAARNVSQVSRDLHRYQSDQMAQKSQAAQLSRNMQELQARQKQMESQDSELSWNLDRLLADLSDTKSQSLNQRRAASDSLEKLQEEVEKLWMQILVSKGSACNTCPERWLHFQQKCYYFGKGAKRWVQARFTCSDLEGRLVSVHSQEEQDFLTKHADKRGSWIGLRDLDLEGEFIWMDGSPVGYSNWNPREPNNQDQGEDCVMMRGSGKWNDASCRSQLDAWVCERLATCGPPAPSASGDLSEPAPPLGSERPLPNSLGPPH
;
A
#
# COMPACT_ATOMS: atom_id res chain seq x y z
N MET A 1 -86.43 110.37 45.24
CA MET A 1 -86.47 111.83 45.45
C MET A 1 -85.72 112.17 46.73
N ASN A 2 -84.92 113.23 46.63
CA ASN A 2 -84.26 114.15 47.60
C ASN A 2 -85.05 114.44 48.93
N PRO A 3 -84.67 115.35 49.88
CA PRO A 3 -83.41 116.11 50.17
C PRO A 3 -83.04 116.40 51.68
N GLN A 4 -81.90 117.11 51.90
CA GLN A 4 -81.53 118.19 52.91
C GLN A 4 -81.43 117.91 54.44
N SER A 5 -80.66 118.58 55.34
CA SER A 5 -79.75 119.77 55.39
C SER A 5 -79.02 119.93 56.79
N GLN A 6 -77.83 120.60 56.82
CA GLN A 6 -77.16 121.53 57.81
C GLN A 6 -76.80 121.22 59.32
N GLY A 7 -75.54 121.53 59.75
CA GLY A 7 -75.17 122.62 60.72
C GLY A 7 -74.59 122.39 62.18
N PHE A 8 -73.34 122.87 62.44
CA PHE A 8 -72.71 123.49 63.68
C PHE A 8 -72.15 122.68 64.92
N SER A 9 -71.52 123.34 65.93
CA SER A 9 -70.13 123.19 66.51
C SER A 9 -69.86 122.71 67.98
N GLU A 10 -68.55 122.47 68.31
CA GLU A 10 -67.76 122.56 69.61
C GLU A 10 -67.27 121.31 70.45
N SER A 11 -65.96 121.35 70.82
CA SER A 11 -64.94 120.59 71.67
C SER A 11 -65.31 119.61 72.85
N PRO A 12 -64.37 118.88 73.56
CA PRO A 12 -63.14 118.11 73.22
C PRO A 12 -63.07 116.65 73.80
N ARG A 13 -62.28 115.71 73.21
CA ARG A 13 -61.53 114.62 73.94
C ARG A 13 -60.51 113.88 73.06
N LYS A 14 -59.25 113.78 73.53
CA LYS A 14 -58.03 113.28 72.86
C LYS A 14 -57.65 111.84 73.29
N ARG A 15 -57.04 111.06 72.35
CA ARG A 15 -56.00 109.99 72.52
C ARG A 15 -56.28 108.49 72.78
N CYS A 16 -57.45 107.99 73.20
CA CYS A 16 -57.60 106.55 73.54
C CYS A 16 -57.79 105.54 72.38
N CYS A 17 -58.19 105.96 71.18
CA CYS A 17 -58.57 105.02 70.10
C CYS A 17 -57.39 104.39 69.33
N ARG A 18 -56.17 104.95 69.40
CA ARG A 18 -55.04 104.51 68.55
C ARG A 18 -54.22 103.36 69.15
N GLN A 19 -54.19 103.21 70.48
CA GLN A 19 -53.35 102.24 71.20
C GLN A 19 -54.03 100.87 71.39
N ARG A 20 -55.36 100.84 71.59
CA ARG A 20 -56.13 99.58 71.61
C ARG A 20 -56.14 98.89 70.25
N LEU A 21 -56.20 99.67 69.17
CA LEU A 21 -56.11 99.15 67.81
C LEU A 21 -54.74 98.52 67.53
N LEU A 22 -53.66 99.15 68.02
CA LEU A 22 -52.29 98.65 67.85
C LEU A 22 -52.05 97.30 68.54
N LEU A 23 -52.55 97.11 69.76
CA LEU A 23 -52.42 95.86 70.51
C LEU A 23 -53.22 94.71 69.87
N VAL A 24 -54.43 95.00 69.37
CA VAL A 24 -55.24 94.02 68.62
C VAL A 24 -54.54 93.65 67.32
N LEU A 25 -53.97 94.61 66.59
CA LEU A 25 -53.20 94.34 65.38
C LEU A 25 -51.93 93.52 65.66
N LEU A 26 -51.22 93.81 66.76
CA LEU A 26 -50.03 93.04 67.16
C LEU A 26 -50.39 91.59 67.53
N GLY A 27 -51.50 91.39 68.26
CA GLY A 27 -52.02 90.06 68.60
C GLY A 27 -52.49 89.27 67.38
N MET A 28 -53.11 89.93 66.40
CA MET A 28 -53.49 89.32 65.13
C MET A 28 -52.25 88.97 64.28
N LEU A 29 -51.20 89.81 64.33
CA LEU A 29 -49.92 89.53 63.68
C LEU A 29 -49.19 88.34 64.32
N THR A 30 -49.15 88.24 65.64
CA THR A 30 -48.49 87.12 66.32
C THR A 30 -49.24 85.82 66.11
N THR A 31 -50.57 85.81 66.18
CA THR A 31 -51.35 84.61 65.88
C THR A 31 -51.21 84.20 64.42
N ALA A 32 -51.15 85.15 63.48
CA ALA A 32 -50.87 84.86 62.07
C ALA A 32 -49.45 84.29 61.87
N LEU A 33 -48.45 84.82 62.57
CA LEU A 33 -47.07 84.32 62.53
C LEU A 33 -46.95 82.90 63.11
N TRP A 34 -47.57 82.64 64.26
CA TRP A 34 -47.59 81.32 64.90
C TRP A 34 -48.39 80.30 64.09
N ALA A 35 -49.52 80.70 63.50
CA ALA A 35 -50.28 79.87 62.58
C ALA A 35 -49.45 79.55 61.32
N GLY A 36 -48.76 80.55 60.75
CA GLY A 36 -47.82 80.35 59.65
C GLY A 36 -46.71 79.36 60.00
N LEU A 37 -46.05 79.52 61.15
CA LEU A 37 -45.01 78.61 61.62
C LEU A 37 -45.55 77.18 61.84
N LEU A 38 -46.73 77.04 62.46
CA LEU A 38 -47.36 75.74 62.66
C LEU A 38 -47.70 75.07 61.32
N THR A 39 -48.24 75.82 60.36
CA THR A 39 -48.50 75.28 59.01
C THR A 39 -47.23 74.84 58.30
N LEU A 40 -46.13 75.60 58.42
CA LEU A 40 -44.82 75.20 57.88
C LEU A 40 -44.28 73.94 58.56
N LEU A 41 -44.40 73.82 59.88
CA LEU A 41 -44.00 72.62 60.62
C LEU A 41 -44.84 71.39 60.25
N LEU A 42 -46.16 71.55 60.08
CA LEU A 42 -47.04 70.47 59.64
C LEU A 42 -46.75 70.05 58.19
N LEU A 43 -46.48 71.00 57.30
CA LEU A 43 -46.08 70.72 55.91
C LEU A 43 -44.72 70.00 55.86
N TRP A 44 -43.75 70.44 56.67
CA TRP A 44 -42.45 69.78 56.79
C TRP A 44 -42.59 68.36 57.39
N HIS A 45 -43.42 68.18 58.41
CA HIS A 45 -43.67 66.85 58.99
C HIS A 45 -44.38 65.92 57.99
N TRP A 46 -45.34 66.45 57.22
CA TRP A 46 -46.02 65.69 56.17
C TRP A 46 -45.04 65.28 55.06
N ASP A 47 -44.18 66.20 54.61
CA ASP A 47 -43.18 65.92 53.58
C ASP A 47 -42.12 64.91 54.07
N THR A 48 -41.64 65.05 55.31
CA THR A 48 -40.72 64.07 55.93
C THR A 48 -41.37 62.70 56.11
N MET A 49 -42.63 62.63 56.55
CA MET A 49 -43.35 61.35 56.67
C MET A 49 -43.60 60.71 55.29
N ARG A 50 -43.90 61.51 54.26
CA ARG A 50 -44.08 61.04 52.88
C ARG A 50 -42.77 60.50 52.29
N THR A 51 -41.68 61.23 52.47
CA THR A 51 -40.35 60.81 52.00
C THR A 51 -39.86 59.55 52.71
N LEU A 52 -40.06 59.42 54.03
CA LEU A 52 -39.76 58.20 54.78
C LEU A 52 -40.55 56.99 54.28
N ARG A 53 -41.87 57.13 54.07
CA ARG A 53 -42.69 56.04 53.49
C ARG A 53 -42.23 55.66 52.08
N GLN A 54 -41.85 56.63 51.26
CA GLN A 54 -41.31 56.36 49.93
C GLN A 54 -39.98 55.60 49.99
N LEU A 55 -39.09 55.96 50.91
CA LEU A 55 -37.83 55.26 51.14
C LEU A 55 -38.07 53.84 51.64
N GLU A 56 -39.00 53.63 52.57
CA GLU A 56 -39.36 52.30 53.08
C GLU A 56 -39.88 51.39 51.98
N VAL A 57 -40.84 51.87 51.16
CA VAL A 57 -41.39 51.10 50.04
C VAL A 57 -40.35 50.84 48.95
N SER A 58 -39.42 51.78 48.72
CA SER A 58 -38.33 51.60 47.77
C SER A 58 -37.28 50.61 48.29
N ALA A 59 -36.94 50.68 49.57
CA ALA A 59 -36.04 49.74 50.24
C ALA A 59 -36.63 48.32 50.23
N ALA A 60 -37.91 48.16 50.58
CA ALA A 60 -38.60 46.87 50.53
C ALA A 60 -38.63 46.28 49.11
N ARG A 61 -38.89 47.10 48.09
CA ARG A 61 -38.84 46.66 46.68
C ARG A 61 -37.43 46.26 46.26
N ASN A 62 -36.41 47.04 46.62
CA ASN A 62 -35.02 46.74 46.29
C ASN A 62 -34.56 45.45 46.97
N VAL A 63 -34.90 45.23 48.25
CA VAL A 63 -34.58 43.99 48.97
C VAL A 63 -35.28 42.79 48.33
N SER A 64 -36.56 42.91 47.97
CA SER A 64 -37.30 41.86 47.26
C SER A 64 -36.72 41.56 45.87
N GLN A 65 -36.26 42.59 45.15
CA GLN A 65 -35.60 42.42 43.86
C GLN A 65 -34.26 41.71 44.00
N VAL A 66 -33.39 42.17 44.91
CA VAL A 66 -32.09 41.53 45.19
C VAL A 66 -32.26 40.09 45.65
N SER A 67 -33.25 39.79 46.50
CA SER A 67 -33.56 38.42 46.93
C SER A 67 -33.95 37.52 45.75
N ARG A 68 -34.80 38.00 44.84
CA ARG A 68 -35.16 37.25 43.62
C ARG A 68 -33.97 37.06 42.69
N ASP A 69 -33.15 38.09 42.50
CA ASP A 69 -31.98 38.02 41.65
C ASP A 69 -30.92 37.07 42.22
N LEU A 70 -30.73 37.04 43.55
CA LEU A 70 -29.86 36.07 44.23
C LEU A 70 -30.36 34.63 44.06
N HIS A 71 -31.67 34.40 44.20
CA HIS A 71 -32.26 33.08 43.96
C HIS A 71 -32.11 32.64 42.50
N ARG A 72 -32.36 33.53 41.53
CA ARG A 72 -32.14 33.24 40.11
C ARG A 72 -30.68 32.89 39.84
N TYR A 73 -29.74 33.68 40.37
CA TYR A 73 -28.31 33.40 40.25
C TYR A 73 -27.93 32.02 40.81
N GLN A 74 -28.46 31.64 41.98
CA GLN A 74 -28.25 30.31 42.55
C GLN A 74 -28.84 29.20 41.67
N SER A 75 -30.05 29.38 41.15
CA SER A 75 -30.69 28.43 40.24
C SER A 75 -29.89 28.25 38.95
N ASP A 76 -29.43 29.35 38.35
CA ASP A 76 -28.62 29.34 37.13
C ASP A 76 -27.27 28.66 37.36
N GLN A 77 -26.62 28.91 38.50
CA GLN A 77 -25.39 28.24 38.90
C GLN A 77 -25.57 26.72 39.04
N MET A 78 -26.67 26.27 39.63
CA MET A 78 -26.97 24.83 39.76
C MET A 78 -27.25 24.19 38.40
N ALA A 79 -27.96 24.89 37.51
CA ALA A 79 -28.21 24.43 36.15
C ALA A 79 -26.90 24.31 35.35
N GLN A 80 -26.01 25.30 35.43
CA GLN A 80 -24.69 25.27 34.79
C GLN A 80 -23.82 24.13 35.32
N LYS A 81 -23.79 23.91 36.63
CA LYS A 81 -23.05 22.78 37.22
C LYS A 81 -23.58 21.42 36.77
N SER A 82 -24.91 21.28 36.69
CA SER A 82 -25.56 20.06 36.17
C SER A 82 -25.21 19.82 34.71
N GLN A 83 -25.27 20.86 33.87
CA GLN A 83 -24.88 20.78 32.46
C GLN A 83 -23.39 20.43 32.30
N ALA A 84 -22.50 21.05 33.08
CA ALA A 84 -21.07 20.73 33.07
C ALA A 84 -20.80 19.28 33.48
N ALA A 85 -21.50 18.77 34.50
CA ALA A 85 -21.41 17.37 34.90
C ALA A 85 -21.91 16.42 33.81
N GLN A 86 -23.02 16.77 33.12
CA GLN A 86 -23.53 15.98 32.00
C GLN A 86 -22.55 15.97 30.82
N LEU A 87 -22.00 17.13 30.46
CA LEU A 87 -21.01 17.26 29.39
C LEU A 87 -19.75 16.43 29.71
N SER A 88 -19.29 16.44 30.95
CA SER A 88 -18.16 15.63 31.40
C SER A 88 -18.43 14.12 31.23
N ARG A 89 -19.62 13.65 31.63
CA ARG A 89 -20.03 12.25 31.43
C ARG A 89 -20.08 11.86 29.94
N ASN A 90 -20.73 12.69 29.13
CA ASN A 90 -20.81 12.45 27.68
C ASN A 90 -19.40 12.42 27.05
N MET A 91 -18.50 13.30 27.48
CA MET A 91 -17.12 13.33 26.99
C MET A 91 -16.37 12.04 27.36
N GLN A 92 -16.54 11.53 28.58
CA GLN A 92 -15.96 10.25 29.00
C GLN A 92 -16.51 9.07 28.19
N GLU A 93 -17.83 9.06 27.92
CA GLU A 93 -18.44 8.02 27.10
C GLU A 93 -17.91 8.06 25.66
N LEU A 94 -17.78 9.25 25.07
CA LEU A 94 -17.19 9.42 23.74
C LEU A 94 -15.73 8.96 23.70
N GLN A 95 -14.94 9.28 24.72
CA GLN A 95 -13.56 8.80 24.83
C GLN A 95 -13.48 7.27 24.95
N ALA A 96 -14.39 6.66 25.71
CA ALA A 96 -14.45 5.20 25.82
C ALA A 96 -14.82 4.55 24.48
N ARG A 97 -15.82 5.11 23.76
CA ARG A 97 -16.19 4.65 22.41
C ARG A 97 -15.07 4.83 21.40
N GLN A 98 -14.33 5.94 21.47
CA GLN A 98 -13.15 6.15 20.61
C GLN A 98 -12.09 5.07 20.86
N LYS A 99 -11.73 4.82 22.12
CA LYS A 99 -10.76 3.77 22.46
C LYS A 99 -11.23 2.39 22.00
N GLN A 100 -12.53 2.11 22.09
CA GLN A 100 -13.09 0.87 21.58
C GLN A 100 -12.97 0.77 20.05
N MET A 101 -13.27 1.85 19.32
CA MET A 101 -13.07 1.88 17.86
C MET A 101 -11.60 1.72 17.48
N GLU A 102 -10.67 2.37 18.19
CA GLU A 102 -9.22 2.22 17.95
C GLU A 102 -8.74 0.78 18.19
N SER A 103 -9.27 0.10 19.23
CA SER A 103 -8.99 -1.31 19.47
C SER A 103 -9.55 -2.20 18.36
N GLN A 104 -10.78 -1.93 17.90
CA GLN A 104 -11.40 -2.70 16.82
C GLN A 104 -10.68 -2.49 15.48
N ASP A 105 -10.26 -1.26 15.20
CA ASP A 105 -9.49 -0.92 14.01
C ASP A 105 -8.11 -1.63 14.03
N SER A 106 -7.45 -1.66 15.18
CA SER A 106 -6.19 -2.39 15.37
C SER A 106 -6.36 -3.89 15.14
N GLU A 107 -7.44 -4.49 15.66
CA GLU A 107 -7.74 -5.92 15.46
C GLU A 107 -8.05 -6.22 13.99
N LEU A 108 -8.82 -5.36 13.33
CA LEU A 108 -9.15 -5.50 11.92
C LEU A 108 -7.90 -5.35 11.03
N SER A 109 -7.04 -4.37 11.33
CA SER A 109 -5.75 -4.20 10.65
C SER A 109 -4.90 -5.45 10.78
N TRP A 110 -4.76 -5.99 12.00
CA TRP A 110 -3.97 -7.20 12.23
C TRP A 110 -4.53 -8.42 11.49
N ASN A 111 -5.85 -8.59 11.50
CA ASN A 111 -6.52 -9.66 10.74
C ASN A 111 -6.30 -9.51 9.23
N LEU A 112 -6.35 -8.28 8.71
CA LEU A 112 -6.11 -8.00 7.30
C LEU A 112 -4.66 -8.31 6.90
N ASP A 113 -3.69 -7.89 7.70
CA ASP A 113 -2.26 -8.17 7.46
C ASP A 113 -1.99 -9.68 7.44
N ARG A 114 -2.61 -10.42 8.37
CA ARG A 114 -2.51 -11.89 8.41
C ARG A 114 -3.12 -12.54 7.18
N LEU A 115 -4.31 -12.12 6.75
CA LEU A 115 -4.94 -12.64 5.54
C LEU A 115 -4.11 -12.34 4.28
N LEU A 116 -3.48 -11.16 4.21
CA LEU A 116 -2.57 -10.81 3.10
C LEU A 116 -1.33 -11.71 3.09
N ALA A 117 -0.75 -12.00 4.25
CA ALA A 117 0.36 -12.95 4.39
C ALA A 117 -0.06 -14.36 3.94
N ASP A 118 -1.18 -14.88 4.44
CA ASP A 118 -1.70 -16.20 4.07
C ASP A 118 -1.99 -16.31 2.56
N LEU A 119 -2.54 -15.25 1.95
CA LEU A 119 -2.79 -15.20 0.50
C LEU A 119 -1.49 -15.20 -0.29
N SER A 120 -0.48 -14.45 0.15
CA SER A 120 0.85 -14.41 -0.45
C SER A 120 1.54 -15.78 -0.39
N ASP A 121 1.46 -16.44 0.77
CA ASP A 121 2.05 -17.76 0.99
C ASP A 121 1.34 -18.81 0.13
N THR A 122 0.01 -18.81 0.10
CA THR A 122 -0.78 -19.73 -0.74
C THR A 122 -0.44 -19.55 -2.22
N LYS A 123 -0.33 -18.30 -2.68
CA LYS A 123 0.07 -17.99 -4.06
C LYS A 123 1.47 -18.54 -4.35
N SER A 124 2.42 -18.32 -3.45
CA SER A 124 3.80 -18.79 -3.57
C SER A 124 3.87 -20.32 -3.60
N GLN A 125 3.14 -21.01 -2.72
CA GLN A 125 3.04 -22.47 -2.71
C GLN A 125 2.45 -23.02 -4.01
N SER A 126 1.36 -22.43 -4.53
CA SER A 126 0.75 -22.87 -5.78
C SER A 126 1.70 -22.72 -6.98
N LEU A 127 2.49 -21.63 -7.01
CA LEU A 127 3.50 -21.41 -8.05
C LEU A 127 4.66 -22.41 -7.91
N ASN A 128 5.12 -22.69 -6.70
CA ASN A 128 6.17 -23.67 -6.44
C ASN A 128 5.75 -25.08 -6.84
N GLN A 129 4.51 -25.49 -6.53
CA GLN A 129 3.96 -26.77 -6.96
C GLN A 129 3.87 -26.88 -8.49
N ARG A 130 3.42 -25.82 -9.17
CA ARG A 130 3.38 -25.78 -10.63
C ARG A 130 4.77 -25.88 -11.26
N ARG A 131 5.77 -25.19 -10.70
CA ARG A 131 7.17 -25.33 -11.14
C ARG A 131 7.69 -26.74 -10.95
N ALA A 132 7.54 -27.31 -9.75
CA ALA A 132 7.98 -28.67 -9.47
C ALA A 132 7.33 -29.73 -10.38
N ALA A 133 6.04 -29.56 -10.69
CA ALA A 133 5.34 -30.41 -11.66
C ALA A 133 5.89 -30.25 -13.09
N SER A 134 6.19 -29.01 -13.51
CA SER A 134 6.81 -28.71 -14.80
C SER A 134 8.20 -29.32 -14.92
N ASP A 135 9.04 -29.15 -13.89
CA ASP A 135 10.40 -29.71 -13.84
C ASP A 135 10.37 -31.25 -13.87
N SER A 136 9.40 -31.86 -13.18
CA SER A 136 9.18 -33.30 -13.21
C SER A 136 8.78 -33.79 -14.61
N LEU A 137 7.95 -33.02 -15.32
CA LEU A 137 7.53 -33.35 -16.69
C LEU A 137 8.70 -33.25 -17.68
N GLU A 138 9.51 -32.20 -17.60
CA GLU A 138 10.72 -32.05 -18.42
C GLU A 138 11.68 -33.22 -18.20
N LYS A 139 11.92 -33.61 -16.95
CA LYS A 139 12.76 -34.76 -16.61
C LYS A 139 12.21 -36.07 -17.17
N LEU A 140 10.90 -36.29 -17.05
CA LEU A 140 10.26 -37.48 -17.62
C LEU A 140 10.36 -37.52 -19.15
N GLN A 141 10.14 -36.39 -19.81
CA GLN A 141 10.27 -36.28 -21.26
C GLN A 141 11.69 -36.64 -21.71
N GLU A 142 12.70 -36.16 -20.99
CA GLU A 142 14.09 -36.49 -21.29
C GLU A 142 14.40 -38.00 -21.12
N GLU A 143 13.94 -38.62 -20.04
CA GLU A 143 14.15 -40.06 -19.83
C GLU A 143 13.46 -40.90 -20.91
N VAL A 144 12.28 -40.48 -21.36
CA VAL A 144 11.60 -41.12 -22.51
C VAL A 144 12.43 -40.99 -23.79
N GLU A 145 13.01 -39.82 -24.08
CA GLU A 145 13.88 -39.61 -25.23
C GLU A 145 15.15 -40.49 -25.17
N LYS A 146 15.79 -40.57 -23.99
CA LYS A 146 16.96 -41.46 -23.79
C LYS A 146 16.61 -42.93 -24.05
N LEU A 147 15.49 -43.40 -23.52
CA LEU A 147 15.02 -44.77 -23.76
C LEU A 147 14.68 -45.01 -25.23
N TRP A 148 14.08 -44.03 -25.92
CA TRP A 148 13.83 -44.13 -27.36
C TRP A 148 15.11 -44.24 -28.17
N MET A 149 16.12 -43.46 -27.84
CA MET A 149 17.44 -43.55 -28.49
C MET A 149 18.06 -44.94 -28.32
N GLN A 150 18.02 -45.52 -27.11
CA GLN A 150 18.53 -46.88 -26.87
C GLN A 150 17.79 -47.93 -27.72
N ILE A 151 16.48 -47.80 -27.85
CA ILE A 151 15.66 -48.69 -28.67
C ILE A 151 15.99 -48.54 -30.16
N LEU A 152 16.20 -47.32 -30.66
CA LEU A 152 16.55 -47.08 -32.06
C LEU A 152 17.94 -47.62 -32.42
N VAL A 153 18.93 -47.39 -31.55
CA VAL A 153 20.29 -47.90 -31.73
C VAL A 153 20.32 -49.43 -31.69
N SER A 154 19.59 -50.07 -30.76
CA SER A 154 19.50 -51.54 -30.70
C SER A 154 18.83 -52.16 -31.94
N LYS A 155 17.97 -51.41 -32.63
CA LYS A 155 17.36 -51.78 -33.92
C LYS A 155 18.28 -51.51 -35.13
N GLY A 156 19.52 -51.06 -34.91
CA GLY A 156 20.49 -50.79 -35.97
C GLY A 156 20.32 -49.43 -36.66
N SER A 157 19.54 -48.51 -36.09
CA SER A 157 19.39 -47.15 -36.64
C SER A 157 20.66 -46.33 -36.37
N ALA A 158 21.09 -45.54 -37.35
CA ALA A 158 22.19 -44.60 -37.16
C ALA A 158 21.64 -43.27 -36.63
N CYS A 159 22.01 -42.91 -35.41
CA CYS A 159 21.59 -41.67 -34.75
C CYS A 159 22.67 -40.61 -34.82
N ASN A 160 22.94 -40.12 -36.04
CA ASN A 160 24.07 -39.23 -36.32
C ASN A 160 23.69 -37.98 -37.13
N THR A 161 22.40 -37.71 -37.30
CA THR A 161 21.92 -36.59 -38.10
C THR A 161 21.65 -35.36 -37.23
N CYS A 162 22.28 -34.23 -37.59
CA CYS A 162 22.20 -32.96 -36.87
C CYS A 162 21.66 -31.84 -37.75
N PRO A 163 20.99 -30.81 -37.16
CA PRO A 163 20.55 -29.64 -37.90
C PRO A 163 21.72 -28.85 -38.50
N GLU A 164 21.42 -27.96 -39.45
CA GLU A 164 22.43 -27.08 -40.04
C GLU A 164 23.18 -26.27 -38.96
N ARG A 165 24.50 -26.15 -39.09
CA ARG A 165 25.40 -25.46 -38.15
C ARG A 165 25.61 -26.17 -36.80
N TRP A 166 25.04 -27.36 -36.60
CA TRP A 166 25.36 -28.22 -35.47
C TRP A 166 26.41 -29.25 -35.87
N LEU A 167 27.29 -29.58 -34.92
CA LEU A 167 28.32 -30.59 -35.11
C LEU A 167 27.89 -31.89 -34.43
N HIS A 168 27.96 -32.99 -35.17
CA HIS A 168 27.66 -34.32 -34.65
C HIS A 168 28.84 -34.89 -33.85
N PHE A 169 28.55 -35.43 -32.67
CA PHE A 169 29.45 -36.31 -31.94
C PHE A 169 28.67 -37.34 -31.12
N GLN A 170 28.95 -38.62 -31.37
CA GLN A 170 28.26 -39.78 -30.77
C GLN A 170 26.74 -39.81 -31.04
N GLN A 171 25.90 -39.53 -30.04
CA GLN A 171 24.43 -39.52 -30.18
C GLN A 171 23.88 -38.11 -29.95
N LYS A 172 24.75 -37.10 -29.98
CA LYS A 172 24.42 -35.70 -29.69
C LYS A 172 24.88 -34.80 -30.84
N CYS A 173 24.20 -33.67 -30.92
CA CYS A 173 24.53 -32.54 -31.77
C CYS A 173 24.93 -31.37 -30.89
N TYR A 174 25.95 -30.63 -31.28
CA TYR A 174 26.49 -29.50 -30.52
C TYR A 174 26.50 -28.21 -31.33
N TYR A 175 26.04 -27.13 -30.71
CA TYR A 175 26.06 -25.79 -31.31
C TYR A 175 26.99 -24.88 -30.52
N PHE A 176 28.00 -24.33 -31.20
CA PHE A 176 28.99 -23.44 -30.61
C PHE A 176 28.60 -21.98 -30.86
N GLY A 177 27.88 -21.40 -29.91
CA GLY A 177 27.37 -20.04 -29.97
C GLY A 177 28.45 -18.98 -29.74
N LYS A 178 28.22 -17.79 -30.33
CA LYS A 178 29.05 -16.59 -30.17
C LYS A 178 28.20 -15.37 -29.85
N GLY A 179 28.71 -14.49 -28.99
CA GLY A 179 28.06 -13.26 -28.54
C GLY A 179 27.95 -13.18 -27.01
N ALA A 180 28.08 -11.97 -26.48
CA ALA A 180 28.05 -11.71 -25.04
C ALA A 180 26.70 -12.13 -24.43
N LYS A 181 26.74 -13.09 -23.49
CA LYS A 181 25.57 -13.56 -22.74
C LYS A 181 25.92 -13.84 -21.29
N ARG A 182 24.96 -13.57 -20.40
CA ARG A 182 24.90 -14.19 -19.07
C ARG A 182 24.49 -15.64 -19.18
N TRP A 183 24.80 -16.46 -18.18
CA TRP A 183 24.50 -17.89 -18.20
C TRP A 183 23.01 -18.17 -18.50
N VAL A 184 22.09 -17.45 -17.83
CA VAL A 184 20.64 -17.61 -18.05
C VAL A 184 20.21 -17.23 -19.48
N GLN A 185 20.86 -16.24 -20.10
CA GLN A 185 20.58 -15.86 -21.48
C GLN A 185 21.08 -16.92 -22.46
N ALA A 186 22.23 -17.53 -22.17
CA ALA A 186 22.76 -18.65 -22.94
C ALA A 186 21.84 -19.88 -22.83
N ARG A 187 21.33 -20.19 -21.62
CA ARG A 187 20.31 -21.22 -21.40
C ARG A 187 19.08 -21.01 -22.27
N PHE A 188 18.48 -19.83 -22.23
CA PHE A 188 17.30 -19.54 -23.07
C PHE A 188 17.62 -19.61 -24.56
N THR A 189 18.80 -19.15 -24.98
CA THR A 189 19.23 -19.25 -26.38
C THR A 189 19.33 -20.71 -26.84
N CYS A 190 19.83 -21.62 -26.00
CA CYS A 190 19.83 -23.04 -26.35
C CYS A 190 18.41 -23.63 -26.40
N SER A 191 17.53 -23.21 -25.49
CA SER A 191 16.12 -23.62 -25.48
C SER A 191 15.40 -23.20 -26.76
N ASP A 192 15.63 -21.97 -27.24
CA ASP A 192 15.07 -21.45 -28.50
C ASP A 192 15.56 -22.24 -29.73
N LEU A 193 16.71 -22.91 -29.61
CA LEU A 193 17.28 -23.79 -30.64
C LEU A 193 16.89 -25.26 -30.43
N GLU A 194 15.86 -25.52 -29.61
CA GLU A 194 15.38 -26.86 -29.22
C GLU A 194 16.50 -27.76 -28.65
N GLY A 195 17.38 -27.15 -27.86
CA GLY A 195 18.43 -27.84 -27.13
C GLY A 195 18.57 -27.25 -25.73
N ARG A 196 19.71 -27.50 -25.12
CA ARG A 196 20.06 -27.00 -23.78
C ARG A 196 21.54 -26.69 -23.72
N LEU A 197 22.00 -26.00 -22.67
CA LEU A 197 23.44 -25.89 -22.45
C LEU A 197 24.05 -27.29 -22.24
N VAL A 198 25.23 -27.50 -22.81
CA VAL A 198 25.88 -28.81 -22.89
C VAL A 198 26.11 -29.45 -21.52
N SER A 199 25.86 -30.75 -21.42
CA SER A 199 26.31 -31.60 -20.32
C SER A 199 27.49 -32.46 -20.76
N VAL A 200 28.45 -32.70 -19.86
CA VAL A 200 29.68 -33.42 -20.20
C VAL A 200 29.85 -34.64 -19.31
N HIS A 201 29.80 -35.82 -19.92
CA HIS A 201 29.71 -37.12 -19.23
C HIS A 201 30.88 -38.05 -19.50
N SER A 202 31.82 -37.65 -20.35
CA SER A 202 32.97 -38.47 -20.71
C SER A 202 34.18 -37.64 -21.11
N GLN A 203 35.36 -38.25 -21.05
CA GLN A 203 36.59 -37.63 -21.51
C GLN A 203 36.55 -37.39 -23.02
N GLU A 204 35.97 -38.32 -23.78
CA GLU A 204 35.89 -38.23 -25.24
C GLU A 204 34.99 -37.07 -25.70
N GLU A 205 33.87 -36.85 -24.99
CA GLU A 205 33.01 -35.69 -25.18
C GLU A 205 33.73 -34.39 -24.84
N GLN A 206 34.44 -34.36 -23.71
CA GLN A 206 35.26 -33.20 -23.34
C GLN A 206 36.33 -32.89 -24.39
N ASP A 207 37.01 -33.91 -24.93
CA ASP A 207 38.03 -33.73 -25.95
C ASP A 207 37.44 -33.17 -27.26
N PHE A 208 36.23 -33.62 -27.63
CA PHE A 208 35.48 -33.07 -28.75
C PHE A 208 35.12 -31.60 -28.53
N LEU A 209 34.61 -31.24 -27.35
CA LEU A 209 34.25 -29.88 -26.98
C LEU A 209 35.47 -28.95 -26.96
N THR A 210 36.59 -29.43 -26.42
CA THR A 210 37.83 -28.66 -26.29
C THR A 210 38.37 -28.22 -27.65
N LYS A 211 38.25 -29.05 -28.69
CA LYS A 211 38.67 -28.71 -30.07
C LYS A 211 37.95 -27.50 -30.65
N HIS A 212 36.76 -27.19 -30.14
CA HIS A 212 35.88 -26.14 -30.64
C HIS A 212 35.63 -25.02 -29.61
N ALA A 213 36.26 -25.11 -28.43
CA ALA A 213 36.08 -24.18 -27.34
C ALA A 213 36.53 -22.76 -27.72
N ASP A 214 35.80 -21.75 -27.24
CA ASP A 214 36.27 -20.36 -27.38
C ASP A 214 37.48 -20.12 -26.47
N LYS A 215 38.50 -19.43 -26.99
CA LYS A 215 39.72 -19.11 -26.25
C LYS A 215 39.45 -18.30 -24.98
N ARG A 216 38.40 -17.47 -24.99
CA ARG A 216 37.97 -16.62 -23.87
C ARG A 216 36.98 -17.31 -22.93
N GLY A 217 36.62 -18.56 -23.23
CA GLY A 217 35.72 -19.38 -22.42
C GLY A 217 34.28 -19.37 -22.90
N SER A 218 33.52 -20.38 -22.49
CA SER A 218 32.15 -20.61 -22.95
C SER A 218 31.28 -21.09 -21.80
N TRP A 219 30.03 -20.63 -21.74
CA TRP A 219 29.04 -21.20 -20.81
C TRP A 219 28.74 -22.66 -21.14
N ILE A 220 28.70 -23.50 -20.10
CA ILE A 220 28.23 -24.89 -20.15
C ILE A 220 27.07 -25.10 -19.19
N GLY A 221 26.41 -26.25 -19.27
CA GLY A 221 25.17 -26.53 -18.56
C GLY A 221 25.33 -26.98 -17.11
N LEU A 222 26.44 -26.66 -16.43
CA LEU A 222 26.65 -27.05 -15.03
C LEU A 222 26.41 -25.86 -14.09
N ARG A 223 25.73 -26.11 -12.97
CA ARG A 223 25.35 -25.10 -11.95
C ARG A 223 25.11 -25.76 -10.59
N ASP A 224 25.16 -25.00 -9.50
CA ASP A 224 24.83 -25.43 -8.14
C ASP A 224 23.87 -24.44 -7.43
N LEU A 225 22.90 -23.92 -8.18
CA LEU A 225 21.90 -22.94 -7.72
C LEU A 225 20.94 -23.45 -6.64
N ASP A 226 20.75 -24.77 -6.54
CA ASP A 226 19.72 -25.37 -5.67
C ASP A 226 20.30 -25.69 -4.28
N LEU A 227 21.53 -26.18 -4.22
CA LEU A 227 22.30 -26.44 -3.01
C LEU A 227 23.79 -26.18 -3.29
N GLU A 228 24.38 -25.25 -2.55
CA GLU A 228 25.79 -24.88 -2.66
C GLU A 228 26.70 -26.12 -2.57
N GLY A 229 27.59 -26.27 -3.56
CA GLY A 229 28.51 -27.42 -3.66
C GLY A 229 27.92 -28.69 -4.29
N GLU A 230 26.61 -28.73 -4.56
CA GLU A 230 25.98 -29.79 -5.36
C GLU A 230 25.73 -29.33 -6.79
N PHE A 231 26.74 -29.57 -7.65
CA PHE A 231 26.63 -29.27 -9.07
C PHE A 231 25.72 -30.27 -9.79
N ILE A 232 24.75 -29.74 -10.53
CA ILE A 232 23.79 -30.49 -11.34
C ILE A 232 23.83 -29.96 -12.78
N TRP A 233 23.86 -30.88 -13.74
CA TRP A 233 23.80 -30.55 -15.16
C TRP A 233 22.39 -30.09 -15.57
N MET A 234 22.29 -29.35 -16.68
CA MET A 234 21.01 -28.95 -17.28
C MET A 234 20.14 -30.12 -17.75
N ASP A 235 20.68 -31.35 -17.71
CA ASP A 235 20.00 -32.60 -18.00
C ASP A 235 19.53 -33.34 -16.74
N GLY A 236 19.65 -32.69 -15.58
CA GLY A 236 19.29 -33.23 -14.28
C GLY A 236 20.19 -34.35 -13.77
N SER A 237 21.25 -34.72 -14.51
CA SER A 237 22.19 -35.72 -14.06
C SER A 237 23.22 -35.13 -13.08
N PRO A 238 23.70 -35.94 -12.13
CA PRO A 238 24.79 -35.54 -11.25
C PRO A 238 26.13 -35.52 -12.01
N VAL A 239 27.12 -34.82 -11.45
CA VAL A 239 28.49 -34.83 -11.99
C VAL A 239 29.13 -36.20 -11.80
N GLY A 240 29.19 -37.01 -12.87
CA GLY A 240 29.95 -38.26 -12.90
C GLY A 240 31.37 -38.10 -13.46
N TYR A 241 31.49 -37.37 -14.57
CA TYR A 241 32.77 -36.95 -15.14
C TYR A 241 33.08 -35.50 -14.73
N SER A 242 34.34 -35.18 -14.46
CA SER A 242 34.75 -33.80 -14.19
C SER A 242 36.04 -33.41 -14.88
N ASN A 243 36.11 -32.15 -15.33
CA ASN A 243 37.30 -31.57 -15.93
C ASN A 243 37.66 -30.22 -15.30
N TRP A 244 37.47 -30.09 -13.99
CA TRP A 244 37.81 -28.88 -13.23
C TRP A 244 39.26 -28.45 -13.46
N ASN A 245 39.45 -27.14 -13.57
CA ASN A 245 40.77 -26.52 -13.55
C ASN A 245 41.40 -26.72 -12.15
N PRO A 246 42.73 -26.77 -12.00
CA PRO A 246 43.33 -26.97 -10.68
C PRO A 246 42.86 -25.90 -9.68
N ARG A 247 42.37 -26.37 -8.53
CA ARG A 247 41.76 -25.58 -7.43
C ARG A 247 40.32 -25.13 -7.65
N GLU A 248 39.64 -25.60 -8.70
CA GLU A 248 38.20 -25.38 -8.89
C GLU A 248 37.37 -26.61 -8.47
N PRO A 249 36.07 -26.43 -8.14
CA PRO A 249 35.41 -25.13 -7.92
C PRO A 249 35.89 -24.46 -6.62
N ASN A 250 36.00 -23.14 -6.60
CA ASN A 250 36.55 -22.39 -5.46
C ASN A 250 35.54 -21.44 -4.78
N ASN A 251 34.35 -21.30 -5.36
CA ASN A 251 33.28 -20.39 -5.02
C ASN A 251 33.77 -18.96 -4.71
N GLN A 252 34.41 -18.32 -5.69
CA GLN A 252 35.02 -17.02 -5.50
C GLN A 252 33.95 -16.00 -5.05
N ASP A 253 34.25 -15.23 -4.00
CA ASP A 253 33.32 -14.22 -3.46
C ASP A 253 31.94 -14.75 -3.02
N GLN A 254 31.78 -16.07 -2.79
CA GLN A 254 30.54 -16.72 -2.34
C GLN A 254 29.32 -16.46 -3.27
N GLY A 255 29.48 -16.69 -4.57
CA GLY A 255 28.38 -16.54 -5.53
C GLY A 255 28.71 -16.96 -6.96
N GLU A 256 29.54 -17.99 -7.13
CA GLU A 256 29.92 -18.54 -8.44
C GLU A 256 29.10 -19.77 -8.84
N ASP A 257 27.78 -19.62 -8.88
CA ASP A 257 26.89 -20.79 -8.98
C ASP A 257 26.74 -21.40 -10.40
N CYS A 258 27.54 -20.93 -11.37
CA CYS A 258 27.45 -21.33 -12.78
C CYS A 258 28.82 -21.70 -13.33
N VAL A 259 28.90 -22.61 -14.30
CA VAL A 259 30.20 -23.10 -14.77
C VAL A 259 30.50 -22.69 -16.20
N MET A 260 31.74 -22.28 -16.43
CA MET A 260 32.30 -22.01 -17.73
C MET A 260 33.42 -22.99 -18.09
N MET A 261 33.49 -23.36 -19.37
CA MET A 261 34.61 -24.09 -19.95
C MET A 261 35.61 -23.11 -20.54
N ARG A 262 36.86 -23.12 -20.07
CA ARG A 262 37.97 -22.32 -20.61
C ARG A 262 38.40 -22.84 -21.99
N GLY A 263 39.18 -22.06 -22.73
CA GLY A 263 39.74 -22.50 -24.02
C GLY A 263 40.63 -23.75 -23.96
N SER A 264 41.12 -24.12 -22.77
CA SER A 264 41.83 -25.38 -22.51
C SER A 264 40.90 -26.59 -22.32
N GLY A 265 39.58 -26.39 -22.33
CA GLY A 265 38.58 -27.40 -21.96
C GLY A 265 38.34 -27.52 -20.46
N LYS A 266 39.21 -26.94 -19.61
CA LYS A 266 39.07 -27.02 -18.15
C LYS A 266 37.94 -26.15 -17.63
N TRP A 267 37.27 -26.59 -16.58
CA TRP A 267 36.10 -25.92 -16.02
C TRP A 267 36.45 -24.97 -14.88
N ASN A 268 35.64 -23.93 -14.74
CA ASN A 268 35.73 -22.91 -13.71
C ASN A 268 34.30 -22.56 -13.31
N ASP A 269 33.99 -22.60 -12.03
CA ASP A 269 32.83 -21.91 -11.49
C ASP A 269 32.99 -20.40 -11.72
N ALA A 270 31.88 -19.72 -11.99
CA ALA A 270 31.86 -18.32 -12.37
C ALA A 270 30.54 -17.71 -11.95
N SER A 271 30.55 -16.43 -11.58
CA SER A 271 29.30 -15.73 -11.32
C SER A 271 28.34 -15.84 -12.51
N CYS A 272 27.13 -16.35 -12.28
CA CYS A 272 26.08 -16.47 -13.31
C CYS A 272 25.75 -15.14 -14.00
N ARG A 273 26.09 -14.01 -13.37
CA ARG A 273 25.88 -12.64 -13.86
C ARG A 273 26.98 -12.14 -14.80
N SER A 274 28.12 -12.83 -14.84
CA SER A 274 29.22 -12.55 -15.77
C SER A 274 28.75 -12.65 -17.22
N GLN A 275 29.41 -11.90 -18.10
CA GLN A 275 29.16 -11.98 -19.53
C GLN A 275 30.29 -12.74 -20.21
N LEU A 276 29.96 -13.86 -20.85
CA LEU A 276 30.88 -14.59 -21.71
C LEU A 276 30.46 -14.45 -23.16
N ASP A 277 31.44 -14.42 -24.06
CA ASP A 277 31.23 -14.23 -25.49
C ASP A 277 30.91 -15.52 -26.25
N ALA A 278 30.75 -16.64 -25.53
CA ALA A 278 30.43 -17.93 -26.12
C ALA A 278 29.65 -18.82 -25.14
N TRP A 279 28.93 -19.78 -25.71
CA TRP A 279 28.21 -20.82 -25.01
C TRP A 279 28.10 -22.05 -25.89
N VAL A 280 27.89 -23.22 -25.30
CA VAL A 280 27.71 -24.46 -26.06
C VAL A 280 26.36 -25.07 -25.75
N CYS A 281 25.57 -25.31 -26.79
CA CYS A 281 24.32 -26.04 -26.69
C CYS A 281 24.50 -27.49 -27.12
N GLU A 282 23.69 -28.39 -26.57
CA GLU A 282 23.53 -29.76 -27.02
C GLU A 282 22.05 -30.09 -27.30
N ARG A 283 21.83 -31.09 -28.16
CA ARG A 283 20.58 -31.84 -28.30
C ARG A 283 20.87 -33.26 -28.79
N LEU A 284 19.94 -34.18 -28.67
CA LEU A 284 20.09 -35.52 -29.24
C LEU A 284 20.12 -35.46 -30.77
N ALA A 285 20.97 -36.32 -31.37
CA ALA A 285 20.98 -36.52 -32.81
C ALA A 285 19.73 -37.29 -33.25
N THR A 286 19.24 -37.00 -34.45
CA THR A 286 18.09 -37.72 -35.02
C THR A 286 18.56 -39.04 -35.63
N CYS A 287 17.72 -40.07 -35.48
CA CYS A 287 17.96 -41.40 -36.04
C CYS A 287 17.26 -41.53 -37.39
N GLY A 288 18.01 -41.94 -38.41
CA GLY A 288 17.47 -42.32 -39.71
C GLY A 288 17.68 -43.81 -39.98
N PRO A 289 16.96 -44.40 -40.96
CA PRO A 289 17.36 -45.69 -41.51
C PRO A 289 18.83 -45.60 -41.96
N PRO A 290 19.62 -46.68 -41.82
CA PRO A 290 21.01 -46.67 -42.21
C PRO A 290 21.12 -46.15 -43.65
N ALA A 291 21.98 -45.16 -43.86
CA ALA A 291 22.26 -44.67 -45.21
C ALA A 291 22.55 -45.90 -46.10
N PRO A 292 21.92 -46.03 -47.28
CA PRO A 292 22.21 -47.14 -48.16
C PRO A 292 23.71 -47.14 -48.41
N SER A 293 24.37 -48.22 -47.98
CA SER A 293 25.80 -48.41 -48.14
C SER A 293 26.14 -48.15 -49.59
N ALA A 294 26.94 -47.12 -49.85
CA ALA A 294 27.54 -46.86 -51.15
C ALA A 294 28.58 -47.95 -51.46
N SER A 295 28.09 -49.15 -51.75
CA SER A 295 28.79 -50.27 -52.35
C SER A 295 27.92 -50.67 -53.53
N GLY A 296 28.42 -50.37 -54.73
CA GLY A 296 27.62 -50.15 -55.92
C GLY A 296 26.81 -51.33 -56.44
N ASP A 297 25.83 -51.00 -57.27
CA ASP A 297 25.83 -51.55 -58.61
C ASP A 297 25.28 -50.52 -59.59
N LEU A 298 25.94 -50.45 -60.75
CA LEU A 298 25.47 -49.72 -61.91
C LEU A 298 24.27 -50.48 -62.50
N SER A 299 23.43 -49.74 -63.23
CA SER A 299 22.38 -50.22 -64.14
C SER A 299 21.10 -50.83 -63.53
N GLU A 300 20.06 -49.99 -63.46
CA GLU A 300 18.72 -50.43 -63.87
C GLU A 300 18.15 -49.38 -64.86
N PRO A 301 17.73 -49.79 -66.07
CA PRO A 301 17.30 -48.85 -67.09
C PRO A 301 15.89 -48.31 -66.79
N ALA A 302 15.67 -47.04 -67.15
CA ALA A 302 14.40 -46.36 -67.02
C ALA A 302 13.25 -47.12 -67.72
N PRO A 303 12.04 -47.17 -67.13
CA PRO A 303 10.88 -47.74 -67.80
C PRO A 303 10.43 -46.85 -68.98
N PRO A 304 9.90 -47.43 -70.06
CA PRO A 304 9.54 -46.65 -71.24
C PRO A 304 8.31 -45.77 -71.00
N LEU A 305 8.38 -44.55 -71.55
CA LEU A 305 7.26 -43.65 -71.72
C LEU A 305 6.14 -44.36 -72.50
N GLY A 306 4.94 -44.41 -71.93
CA GLY A 306 3.79 -45.01 -72.59
C GLY A 306 2.44 -44.58 -72.03
N SER A 307 1.79 -43.69 -72.80
CA SER A 307 0.35 -43.50 -72.96
C SER A 307 -0.47 -42.80 -71.88
N GLU A 308 -0.95 -41.62 -72.25
CA GLU A 308 -2.08 -40.84 -71.74
C GLU A 308 -3.30 -41.69 -71.34
N ARG A 309 -3.99 -41.30 -70.24
CA ARG A 309 -5.41 -40.85 -70.24
C ARG A 309 -5.88 -40.32 -68.85
N PRO A 310 -7.07 -39.67 -68.73
CA PRO A 310 -7.21 -38.22 -68.54
C PRO A 310 -7.66 -37.79 -67.12
N LEU A 311 -7.58 -36.48 -66.87
CA LEU A 311 -8.08 -35.78 -65.66
C LEU A 311 -9.56 -36.10 -65.34
N PRO A 312 -9.90 -36.04 -64.04
CA PRO A 312 -11.15 -35.40 -63.64
C PRO A 312 -10.92 -34.26 -62.63
N ASN A 313 -11.34 -33.08 -63.09
CA ASN A 313 -12.01 -31.97 -62.42
C ASN A 313 -11.74 -31.63 -60.93
N SER A 314 -11.38 -30.36 -60.80
CA SER A 314 -11.52 -29.43 -59.67
C SER A 314 -12.70 -29.66 -58.73
N LEU A 315 -12.43 -29.58 -57.42
CA LEU A 315 -13.33 -29.02 -56.41
C LEU A 315 -12.47 -28.22 -55.41
N GLY A 316 -12.81 -26.93 -55.23
CA GLY A 316 -12.09 -25.96 -54.42
C GLY A 316 -12.32 -26.10 -52.90
N PRO A 317 -11.74 -25.19 -52.08
CA PRO A 317 -11.79 -25.28 -50.62
C PRO A 317 -13.06 -24.65 -50.05
N PRO A 318 -13.60 -25.14 -48.92
CA PRO A 318 -14.50 -24.35 -48.09
C PRO A 318 -13.70 -23.48 -47.10
N HIS A 319 -14.35 -22.38 -46.73
CA HIS A 319 -13.92 -21.27 -45.88
C HIS A 319 -13.33 -21.62 -44.51
#